data_AF-A0A7S0RE06-F1
#
_entry.id   AF-A0A7S0RE06-F1
#
_cell.length_a   1.000
_cell.length_b   1.000
_cell.length_c   1.000
_cell.angle_alpha   90.00
_cell.angle_beta   90.00
_cell.angle_gamma   90.00
#
_symmetry.space_group_name_H-M   'P 1'
#
loop_
_entity.id
_entity.type
_entity.pdbx_description
1 polymer ?
#
loop_
_entity_poly.entity_id
_entity_poly.type
_entity_poly.pdbx_seq_one_letter_code
_entity_poly.pdbx_strand_id
1 'polypeptide(L)'
;GGGPLASAAPAVGLDIDMPPLLKKVLVEDYEAVSEGGRLVPLPRNPTVADLLGRYVQEAKDLRAGSVDAEEEVAHGLQSYFDKALASCLLYRGERDQAHQVLTDGAMPSCVYGAEHLARLLVKLPDLLPLGALSDDQLSTIATMVQDVMMWMAENASALFLPRDQYTDASGGGDMAMGDMGPPPAVAPVAMAPAPAAAVMAVPAVAVAAMAPPPPAAAAAAAGPPSEPGTPAEVEGEVVSGAGAEGEAAGEGEEG
;
A
#
# COMPACT_ATOMS: atom_id res chain seq x y z
N GLY A 1 -21.30 29.44 40.84
CA GLY A 1 -20.52 29.33 39.59
C GLY A 1 -19.92 27.95 39.55
N GLY A 2 -20.44 27.07 38.70
CA GLY A 2 -19.83 25.78 38.40
C GLY A 2 -18.97 25.96 37.15
N GLY A 3 -17.69 25.61 37.23
CA GLY A 3 -16.75 25.74 36.12
C GLY A 3 -17.11 24.84 34.93
N PRO A 4 -16.53 25.09 33.75
CA PRO A 4 -16.85 24.33 32.55
C PRO A 4 -16.36 22.89 32.69
N LEU A 5 -17.23 21.95 32.33
CA LEU A 5 -16.87 20.57 32.01
C LEU A 5 -15.75 20.61 30.97
N ALA A 6 -14.64 19.95 31.28
CA ALA A 6 -13.56 19.73 30.33
C ALA A 6 -14.16 19.14 29.05
N SER A 7 -14.14 19.94 27.99
CA SER A 7 -14.36 19.46 26.63
C SER A 7 -13.27 18.43 26.38
N ALA A 8 -13.67 17.15 26.37
CA ALA A 8 -12.85 16.10 25.80
C ALA A 8 -12.57 16.54 24.36
N ALA A 9 -11.31 16.87 24.07
CA ALA A 9 -10.88 17.05 22.69
C ALA A 9 -11.28 15.78 21.92
N PRO A 10 -11.85 15.88 20.71
CA PRO A 10 -12.09 14.70 19.91
C PRO A 10 -10.75 13.98 19.77
N ALA A 11 -10.74 12.67 20.05
CA ALA A 11 -9.59 11.85 19.75
C ALA A 11 -9.42 11.88 18.22
N VAL A 12 -8.50 12.72 17.73
CA VAL A 12 -8.10 12.75 16.34
C VAL A 12 -7.40 11.42 16.09
N GLY A 13 -8.13 10.49 15.46
CA GLY A 13 -7.72 9.11 15.31
C GLY A 13 -8.00 8.64 13.90
N LEU A 14 -7.13 7.76 13.41
CA LEU A 14 -7.35 7.06 12.15
C LEU A 14 -8.29 5.88 12.42
N ASP A 15 -9.52 5.96 11.93
CA ASP A 15 -10.53 4.91 12.11
C ASP A 15 -10.39 3.85 11.02
N ILE A 16 -9.72 2.74 11.36
CA ILE A 16 -9.52 1.60 10.45
C ILE A 16 -9.97 0.33 11.15
N ASP A 17 -10.89 -0.42 10.53
CA ASP A 17 -11.32 -1.71 11.04
C ASP A 17 -10.61 -2.86 10.32
N MET A 18 -9.68 -3.50 11.02
CA MET A 18 -8.94 -4.62 10.46
C MET A 18 -9.87 -5.81 10.15
N PRO A 19 -9.90 -6.34 8.91
CA PRO A 19 -10.72 -7.49 8.56
C PRO A 19 -10.47 -8.71 9.46
N PRO A 20 -11.51 -9.50 9.82
CA PRO A 20 -11.36 -10.65 10.72
C PRO A 20 -10.32 -11.67 10.27
N LEU A 21 -10.18 -11.87 8.95
CA LEU A 21 -9.20 -12.78 8.38
C LEU A 21 -7.77 -12.30 8.65
N LEU A 22 -7.49 -11.00 8.48
CA LEU A 22 -6.18 -10.42 8.77
C LEU A 22 -5.88 -10.41 10.26
N LYS A 23 -6.88 -10.15 11.12
CA LYS A 23 -6.77 -10.33 12.57
C LYS A 23 -6.33 -11.76 12.92
N LYS A 24 -6.95 -12.78 12.31
CA LYS A 24 -6.59 -14.19 12.51
C LYS A 24 -5.15 -14.47 12.07
N VAL A 25 -4.75 -14.04 10.87
CA VAL A 25 -3.40 -14.22 10.35
C VAL A 25 -2.35 -13.60 11.29
N LEU A 26 -2.61 -12.39 11.81
CA LEU A 26 -1.70 -11.71 12.74
C LEU A 26 -1.55 -12.46 14.07
N VAL A 27 -2.62 -13.07 14.58
CA VAL A 27 -2.56 -13.91 15.79
C VAL A 27 -1.74 -15.17 15.52
N GLU A 28 -2.00 -15.87 14.42
CA GLU A 28 -1.26 -17.08 14.04
C GLU A 28 0.23 -16.79 13.78
N ASP A 29 0.55 -15.66 13.15
CA ASP A 29 1.91 -15.20 12.92
C ASP A 29 2.62 -14.87 14.23
N TYR A 30 1.95 -14.16 15.15
CA TYR A 30 2.51 -13.88 16.48
C TYR A 30 2.82 -15.16 17.26
N GLU A 31 1.91 -16.13 17.28
CA GLU A 31 2.12 -17.43 17.94
C GLU A 31 3.30 -18.19 17.29
N ALA A 32 3.38 -18.21 15.95
CA ALA A 32 4.44 -18.92 15.24
C ALA A 32 5.83 -18.35 15.53
N VAL A 33 5.97 -17.02 15.56
CA VAL A 33 7.26 -16.35 15.76
C VAL A 33 7.63 -16.22 17.24
N SER A 34 6.70 -15.77 18.08
CA SER A 34 7.00 -15.45 19.48
C SER A 34 7.02 -16.69 20.37
N GLU A 35 6.14 -17.66 20.13
CA GLU A 35 6.04 -18.87 20.94
C GLU A 35 6.70 -20.07 20.25
N GLY A 36 6.50 -20.19 18.93
CA GLY A 36 7.03 -21.30 18.13
C GLY A 36 8.51 -21.15 17.75
N GLY A 37 9.11 -19.95 17.86
CA GLY A 37 10.48 -19.71 17.41
C GLY A 37 10.69 -19.96 15.92
N ARG A 38 9.62 -19.88 15.12
CA ARG A 38 9.65 -20.09 13.68
C ARG A 38 9.64 -18.75 12.96
N LEU A 39 10.43 -18.63 11.92
CA LEU A 39 10.62 -17.40 11.16
C LEU A 39 10.06 -17.55 9.77
N VAL A 40 9.52 -16.46 9.23
CA VAL A 40 9.16 -16.38 7.81
C VAL A 40 10.45 -16.53 6.99
N PRO A 41 10.51 -17.45 6.00
CA PRO A 41 11.67 -17.57 5.14
C PRO A 41 11.85 -16.31 4.29
N LEU A 42 13.07 -15.78 4.24
CA LEU A 42 13.43 -14.59 3.47
C LEU A 42 14.49 -14.96 2.40
N PRO A 43 14.47 -14.33 1.21
CA PRO A 43 13.50 -13.32 0.76
C PRO A 43 12.12 -13.93 0.45
N ARG A 44 11.05 -13.18 0.71
CA ARG A 44 9.68 -13.62 0.42
C ARG A 44 9.36 -13.46 -1.06
N ASN A 45 8.53 -14.38 -1.56
CA ASN A 45 7.87 -14.25 -2.85
C ASN A 45 6.37 -14.53 -2.68
N PRO A 46 5.47 -13.57 -3.00
CA PRO A 46 5.75 -12.18 -3.40
C PRO A 46 6.31 -11.30 -2.26
N THR A 47 7.08 -10.26 -2.62
CA THR A 47 7.58 -9.22 -1.68
C THR A 47 6.54 -8.12 -1.44
N VAL A 48 6.72 -7.26 -0.43
CA VAL A 48 5.85 -6.08 -0.21
C VAL A 48 5.77 -5.20 -1.45
N ALA A 49 6.88 -4.96 -2.13
CA ALA A 49 6.90 -4.20 -3.39
C ALA A 49 6.05 -4.89 -4.47
N ASP A 50 6.15 -6.21 -4.60
CA ASP A 50 5.33 -6.97 -5.55
C ASP A 50 3.84 -6.93 -5.18
N LEU A 51 3.52 -7.04 -3.89
CA LEU A 51 2.15 -7.02 -3.39
C LEU A 51 1.45 -5.69 -3.69
N LEU A 52 2.10 -4.58 -3.35
CA LEU A 52 1.57 -3.25 -3.59
C LEU A 52 1.51 -2.94 -5.09
N GLY A 53 2.48 -3.43 -5.88
CA GLY A 53 2.44 -3.37 -7.33
C GLY A 53 1.24 -4.13 -7.93
N ARG A 54 0.92 -5.32 -7.41
CA ARG A 54 -0.27 -6.09 -7.82
C ARG A 54 -1.56 -5.38 -7.46
N TYR A 55 -1.68 -4.83 -6.26
CA TYR A 55 -2.84 -4.04 -5.84
C TYR A 55 -3.13 -2.89 -6.81
N VAL A 56 -2.10 -2.08 -7.14
CA VAL A 56 -2.22 -0.99 -8.11
C VAL A 56 -2.60 -1.51 -9.49
N GLN A 57 -2.00 -2.61 -9.94
CA GLN A 57 -2.29 -3.17 -11.26
C GLN A 57 -3.74 -3.67 -11.35
N GLU A 58 -4.24 -4.35 -10.33
CA GLU A 58 -5.63 -4.81 -10.29
C GLU A 58 -6.61 -3.63 -10.28
N ALA A 59 -6.28 -2.53 -9.57
CA ALA A 59 -7.07 -1.30 -9.62
C ALA A 59 -7.12 -0.70 -11.03
N LYS A 60 -5.99 -0.72 -11.77
CA LYS A 60 -5.93 -0.29 -13.19
C LYS A 60 -6.79 -1.15 -14.09
N ASP A 61 -6.82 -2.45 -13.86
CA ASP A 61 -7.57 -3.38 -14.69
C ASP A 61 -9.09 -3.27 -14.44
N LEU A 62 -9.48 -2.95 -13.20
CA LEU A 62 -10.88 -2.79 -12.78
C LEU A 62 -11.50 -1.44 -13.14
N ARG A 63 -10.69 -0.36 -13.19
CA ARG A 63 -11.17 1.01 -13.40
C ARG A 63 -10.66 1.57 -14.72
N ALA A 64 -11.57 2.10 -15.54
CA ALA A 64 -11.22 2.89 -16.73
C ALA A 64 -10.72 4.33 -16.40
N GLY A 65 -10.46 4.63 -15.12
CA GLY A 65 -10.10 5.95 -14.61
C GLY A 65 -8.67 6.03 -14.09
N SER A 66 -8.30 7.17 -13.50
CA SER A 66 -6.99 7.32 -12.85
C SER A 66 -6.88 6.43 -11.61
N VAL A 67 -5.67 5.93 -11.36
CA VAL A 67 -5.28 5.18 -10.16
C VAL A 67 -4.21 5.91 -9.34
N ASP A 68 -4.10 7.23 -9.51
CA ASP A 68 -3.08 8.05 -8.83
C ASP A 68 -3.16 7.86 -7.30
N ALA A 69 -4.37 7.72 -6.74
CA ALA A 69 -4.57 7.52 -5.31
C ALA A 69 -4.04 6.16 -4.83
N GLU A 70 -4.27 5.09 -5.59
CA GLU A 70 -3.75 3.75 -5.32
C GLU A 70 -2.21 3.71 -5.41
N GLU A 71 -1.64 4.43 -6.38
CA GLU A 71 -0.18 4.60 -6.52
C GLU A 71 0.42 5.38 -5.35
N GLU A 72 -0.23 6.46 -4.93
CA GLU A 72 0.19 7.28 -3.80
C GLU A 72 0.15 6.50 -2.48
N VAL A 73 -0.94 5.77 -2.20
CA VAL A 73 -1.04 4.95 -0.98
C VAL A 73 -0.04 3.80 -1.00
N ALA A 74 0.15 3.13 -2.14
CA ALA A 74 1.14 2.07 -2.29
C ALA A 74 2.56 2.59 -1.99
N HIS A 75 2.95 3.71 -2.60
CA HIS A 75 4.24 4.32 -2.35
C HIS A 75 4.40 4.79 -0.89
N GLY A 76 3.34 5.35 -0.31
CA GLY A 76 3.29 5.74 1.10
C GLY A 76 3.56 4.56 2.02
N LEU A 77 2.78 3.47 1.87
CA LEU A 77 2.93 2.25 2.66
C LEU A 77 4.32 1.64 2.50
N GLN A 78 4.88 1.61 1.29
CA GLN A 78 6.23 1.12 1.05
C GLN A 78 7.29 1.95 1.80
N SER A 79 7.22 3.28 1.70
CA SER A 79 8.12 4.19 2.43
C SER A 79 7.99 4.06 3.95
N TYR A 80 6.76 3.90 4.46
CA TYR A 80 6.54 3.63 5.89
C TYR A 80 7.13 2.29 6.30
N PHE A 81 6.93 1.25 5.48
CA PHE A 81 7.47 -0.09 5.72
C PHE A 81 9.00 -0.07 5.83
N ASP A 82 9.68 0.53 4.86
CA ASP A 82 11.14 0.58 4.80
C ASP A 82 11.75 1.31 6.01
N LYS A 83 11.06 2.31 6.55
CA LYS A 83 11.50 3.07 7.74
C LYS A 83 11.11 2.39 9.06
N ALA A 84 9.96 1.73 9.10
CA ALA A 84 9.38 1.17 10.32
C ALA A 84 9.86 -0.25 10.62
N LEU A 85 10.32 -1.01 9.61
CA LEU A 85 10.61 -2.44 9.78
C LEU A 85 11.52 -2.72 10.99
N ALA A 86 12.76 -2.21 10.95
CA ALA A 86 13.77 -2.50 11.98
C ALA A 86 13.43 -1.88 13.36
N SER A 87 12.63 -0.81 13.36
CA SER A 87 12.29 -0.06 14.57
C SER A 87 11.13 -0.69 15.34
N CYS A 88 10.05 -1.12 14.67
CA CYS A 88 8.83 -1.54 15.36
C CYS A 88 8.03 -2.70 14.75
N LEU A 89 8.43 -3.28 13.59
CA LEU A 89 7.65 -4.37 12.96
C LEU A 89 8.20 -5.78 13.21
N LEU A 90 9.48 -5.89 13.60
CA LEU A 90 10.14 -7.16 13.89
C LEU A 90 9.96 -7.59 15.34
N TYR A 91 9.57 -8.84 15.55
CA TYR A 91 9.64 -9.50 16.84
C TYR A 91 11.10 -9.77 17.22
N ARG A 92 11.32 -10.10 18.50
CA ARG A 92 12.67 -10.29 19.05
C ARG A 92 13.45 -11.37 18.29
N GLY A 93 12.81 -12.50 17.94
CA GLY A 93 13.45 -13.62 17.24
C GLY A 93 13.80 -13.35 15.77
N GLU A 94 13.22 -12.33 15.15
CA GLU A 94 13.46 -12.02 13.73
C GLU A 94 14.66 -11.06 13.54
N ARG A 95 15.16 -10.43 14.60
CA ARG A 95 16.20 -9.40 14.50
C ARG A 95 17.52 -9.94 13.94
N ASP A 96 17.89 -11.16 14.32
CA ASP A 96 19.12 -11.79 13.81
C ASP A 96 19.00 -12.17 12.33
N GLN A 97 17.82 -12.63 11.90
CA GLN A 97 17.52 -12.90 10.49
C GLN A 97 17.54 -11.59 9.68
N ALA A 98 16.95 -10.53 10.21
CA ALA A 98 16.93 -9.21 9.57
C ALA A 98 18.35 -8.67 9.37
N HIS A 99 19.23 -8.80 10.37
CA HIS A 99 20.62 -8.35 10.26
C HIS A 99 21.40 -9.12 9.17
N GLN A 100 21.08 -10.39 8.95
CA GLN A 100 21.72 -11.21 7.91
C GLN A 100 21.22 -10.88 6.50
N VAL A 101 19.92 -10.59 6.36
CA VAL A 101 19.29 -10.41 5.04
C VAL A 101 19.35 -8.94 4.57
N LEU A 102 19.21 -7.98 5.49
CA LEU A 102 19.29 -6.55 5.20
C LEU A 102 20.75 -6.07 5.18
N THR A 103 21.52 -6.59 4.23
CA THR A 103 22.86 -6.11 3.92
C THR A 103 22.82 -4.73 3.22
N ASP A 104 23.97 -4.06 3.14
CA ASP A 104 24.06 -2.68 2.67
C ASP A 104 23.34 -2.45 1.33
N GLY A 105 22.25 -1.67 1.38
CA GLY A 105 21.48 -1.22 0.22
C GLY A 105 20.19 -2.00 -0.07
N ALA A 106 19.91 -3.10 0.63
CA ALA A 106 18.64 -3.83 0.46
C ALA A 106 17.46 -3.05 1.08
N MET A 107 16.43 -2.77 0.28
CA MET A 107 15.19 -2.19 0.80
C MET A 107 14.33 -3.26 1.46
N PRO A 108 13.86 -3.07 2.70
CA PRO A 108 12.94 -3.99 3.38
C PRO A 108 11.76 -4.46 2.52
N SER A 109 11.15 -3.54 1.77
CA SER A 109 10.00 -3.81 0.91
C SER A 109 10.29 -4.80 -0.22
N CYS A 110 11.56 -4.97 -0.61
CA CYS A 110 12.00 -5.92 -1.63
C CYS A 110 12.43 -7.28 -1.05
N VAL A 111 12.32 -7.46 0.27
CA VAL A 111 12.79 -8.67 0.98
C VAL A 111 11.65 -9.35 1.73
N TYR A 112 10.82 -8.57 2.41
CA TYR A 112 9.76 -9.05 3.27
C TYR A 112 8.43 -9.19 2.52
N GLY A 113 7.47 -9.89 3.11
CA GLY A 113 6.19 -10.25 2.50
C GLY A 113 4.96 -9.69 3.20
N ALA A 114 3.82 -10.33 2.93
CA ALA A 114 2.50 -9.91 3.40
C ALA A 114 2.35 -9.93 4.93
N GLU A 115 3.05 -10.84 5.60
CA GLU A 115 3.01 -11.00 7.06
C GLU A 115 3.44 -9.70 7.75
N HIS A 116 4.61 -9.20 7.36
CA HIS A 116 5.18 -7.97 7.93
C HIS A 116 4.42 -6.74 7.48
N LEU A 117 3.87 -6.71 6.26
CA LEU A 117 3.01 -5.62 5.80
C LEU A 117 1.74 -5.54 6.67
N ALA A 118 1.11 -6.67 6.99
CA ALA A 118 -0.06 -6.69 7.88
C ALA A 118 0.27 -6.10 9.27
N ARG A 119 1.48 -6.34 9.79
CA ARG A 119 1.94 -5.73 11.05
C ARG A 119 2.09 -4.21 10.93
N LEU A 120 2.56 -3.70 9.79
CA LEU A 120 2.61 -2.25 9.54
C LEU A 120 1.22 -1.63 9.61
N LEU A 121 0.23 -2.26 8.99
CA LEU A 121 -1.13 -1.74 8.92
C LEU A 121 -1.77 -1.56 10.32
N VAL A 122 -1.44 -2.43 11.28
CA VAL A 122 -1.84 -2.28 12.69
C VAL A 122 -1.08 -1.15 13.39
N LYS A 123 0.17 -0.91 13.01
CA LYS A 123 1.04 0.13 13.59
C LYS A 123 0.90 1.50 12.93
N LEU A 124 0.23 1.58 11.79
CA LEU A 124 0.13 2.79 11.00
C LEU A 124 -0.46 3.99 11.78
N PRO A 125 -1.52 3.84 12.61
CA PRO A 125 -2.05 4.95 13.40
C PRO A 125 -1.01 5.56 14.35
N ASP A 126 -0.10 4.74 14.89
CA ASP A 126 0.97 5.19 15.80
C ASP A 126 2.12 5.91 15.04
N LEU A 127 2.28 5.61 13.75
CA LEU A 127 3.36 6.13 12.90
C LEU A 127 2.98 7.39 12.14
N LEU A 128 1.69 7.69 12.03
CA LEU A 128 1.20 8.86 11.31
C LEU A 128 1.26 10.13 12.17
N PRO A 129 1.62 11.27 11.58
CA PRO A 129 1.62 12.55 12.28
C PRO A 129 0.18 13.10 12.38
N LEU A 130 -0.69 12.40 13.12
CA LEU A 130 -2.15 12.67 13.17
C LEU A 130 -2.48 14.14 13.49
N GLY A 131 -1.67 14.80 14.33
CA GLY A 131 -1.86 16.22 14.67
C GLY A 131 -1.53 17.23 13.56
N ALA A 132 -0.93 16.79 12.45
CA ALA A 132 -0.62 17.61 11.29
C ALA A 132 -1.61 17.43 10.12
N LEU A 133 -2.54 16.49 10.25
CA LEU A 133 -3.48 16.11 9.20
C LEU A 133 -4.87 16.72 9.48
N SER A 134 -5.59 17.11 8.42
CA SER A 134 -7.00 17.47 8.53
C SER A 134 -7.89 16.22 8.63
N ASP A 135 -9.11 16.39 9.13
CA ASP A 135 -10.09 15.30 9.21
C ASP A 135 -10.38 14.67 7.83
N ASP A 136 -10.44 15.49 6.78
CA ASP A 136 -10.61 15.03 5.40
C ASP A 136 -9.43 14.15 4.93
N GLN A 137 -8.20 14.56 5.26
CA GLN A 137 -7.00 13.77 4.94
C GLN A 137 -7.00 12.46 5.71
N LEU A 138 -7.34 12.47 7.00
CA LEU A 138 -7.44 11.27 7.82
C LEU A 138 -8.49 10.30 7.29
N SER A 139 -9.66 10.81 6.89
CA SER A 139 -10.73 9.98 6.31
C SER A 139 -10.31 9.35 4.97
N THR A 140 -9.57 10.09 4.15
CA THR A 140 -9.04 9.60 2.87
C THR A 140 -8.01 8.50 3.09
N ILE A 141 -7.04 8.73 3.98
CA ILE A 141 -6.04 7.72 4.35
C ILE A 141 -6.70 6.48 4.92
N ALA A 142 -7.66 6.64 5.85
CA ALA A 142 -8.38 5.53 6.44
C ALA A 142 -9.08 4.68 5.38
N THR A 143 -9.76 5.33 4.43
CA THR A 143 -10.45 4.64 3.32
C THR A 143 -9.47 3.86 2.44
N MET A 144 -8.35 4.48 2.04
CA MET A 144 -7.36 3.82 1.17
C MET A 144 -6.65 2.67 1.88
N VAL A 145 -6.32 2.84 3.15
CA VAL A 145 -5.70 1.78 3.96
C VAL A 145 -6.68 0.63 4.18
N GLN A 146 -7.96 0.94 4.44
CA GLN A 146 -9.02 -0.05 4.56
C GLN A 146 -9.20 -0.84 3.26
N ASP A 147 -9.13 -0.18 2.10
CA ASP A 147 -9.20 -0.82 0.79
C ASP A 147 -8.05 -1.81 0.57
N VAL A 148 -6.81 -1.41 0.87
CA VAL A 148 -5.64 -2.30 0.81
C VAL A 148 -5.82 -3.50 1.76
N MET A 149 -6.33 -3.29 2.98
CA MET A 149 -6.60 -4.38 3.92
C MET A 149 -7.66 -5.36 3.38
N MET A 150 -8.71 -4.86 2.75
CA MET A 150 -9.74 -5.68 2.13
C MET A 150 -9.17 -6.49 0.96
N TRP A 151 -8.41 -5.86 0.08
CA TRP A 151 -7.72 -6.53 -1.01
C TRP A 151 -6.78 -7.63 -0.53
N MET A 152 -6.01 -7.37 0.54
CA MET A 152 -5.14 -8.38 1.15
C MET A 152 -5.94 -9.55 1.74
N ALA A 153 -7.12 -9.28 2.32
CA ALA A 153 -8.00 -10.32 2.86
C ALA A 153 -8.61 -11.19 1.75
N GLU A 154 -9.04 -10.59 0.65
CA GLU A 154 -9.58 -11.29 -0.52
C GLU A 154 -8.53 -12.21 -1.18
N ASN A 155 -7.28 -11.75 -1.21
CA ASN A 155 -6.17 -12.48 -1.80
C ASN A 155 -5.37 -13.33 -0.79
N ALA A 156 -5.84 -13.45 0.46
CA ALA A 156 -5.04 -13.95 1.58
C ALA A 156 -4.37 -15.31 1.32
N SER A 157 -5.07 -16.24 0.65
CA SER A 157 -4.53 -17.58 0.34
C SER A 157 -3.29 -17.56 -0.57
N ALA A 158 -3.14 -16.52 -1.40
CA ALA A 158 -2.00 -16.34 -2.29
C ALA A 158 -0.91 -15.46 -1.66
N LEU A 159 -1.27 -14.58 -0.73
CA LEU A 159 -0.35 -13.62 -0.14
C LEU A 159 0.36 -14.15 1.11
N PHE A 160 -0.37 -14.83 2.00
CA PHE A 160 0.15 -15.26 3.30
C PHE A 160 0.69 -16.67 3.26
N LEU A 161 1.84 -16.85 3.90
CA LEU A 161 2.48 -18.13 4.03
C LEU A 161 1.82 -18.95 5.15
N PRO A 162 1.41 -20.19 4.89
CA PRO A 162 1.00 -21.10 5.95
C PRO A 162 2.12 -21.33 6.98
N ARG A 163 1.74 -21.41 8.27
CA ARG A 163 2.69 -21.52 9.41
C ARG A 163 3.63 -22.73 9.37
N ASP A 164 3.27 -23.78 8.65
CA ASP A 164 4.08 -24.99 8.47
C ASP A 164 5.23 -24.79 7.49
N GLN A 165 5.22 -23.71 6.72
CA GLN A 165 6.30 -23.30 5.82
C GLN A 165 7.25 -22.28 6.47
N TYR A 166 7.02 -21.90 7.73
CA TYR A 166 7.98 -21.11 8.50
C TYR A 166 9.17 -21.99 8.88
N THR A 167 10.37 -21.42 8.91
CA THR A 167 11.61 -22.13 9.21
C THR A 167 11.99 -21.96 10.67
N ASP A 168 12.47 -23.02 11.33
CA ASP A 168 12.97 -22.91 12.70
C ASP A 168 14.12 -21.90 12.80
N ALA A 169 14.09 -21.01 13.78
CA ALA A 169 15.16 -20.05 14.01
C ALA A 169 16.51 -20.73 14.35
N SER A 170 16.48 -21.98 14.82
CA SER A 170 17.67 -22.76 15.17
C SER A 170 18.17 -23.62 14.01
N GLY A 171 18.80 -22.99 13.02
CA GLY A 171 19.76 -23.70 12.17
C GLY A 171 21.04 -24.03 12.95
N GLY A 172 20.98 -24.91 13.96
CA GLY A 172 22.16 -25.39 14.67
C GLY A 172 21.92 -25.89 16.10
N GLY A 173 21.75 -27.21 16.24
CA GLY A 173 22.18 -27.96 17.42
C GLY A 173 21.20 -28.05 18.60
N ASP A 174 20.72 -29.28 18.82
CA ASP A 174 20.37 -29.86 20.11
C ASP A 174 21.06 -29.15 21.30
N MET A 175 20.29 -28.37 22.06
CA MET A 175 20.68 -27.91 23.39
C MET A 175 19.47 -28.07 24.31
N ALA A 176 19.36 -29.28 24.86
CA ALA A 176 18.81 -29.66 26.16
C ALA A 176 17.74 -28.74 26.77
N MET A 177 16.49 -29.20 26.73
CA MET A 177 15.40 -28.77 27.62
C MET A 177 15.78 -29.08 29.08
N GLY A 178 16.26 -28.06 29.80
CA GLY A 178 16.44 -28.06 31.24
C GLY A 178 15.56 -26.98 31.88
N ASP A 179 14.60 -27.43 32.68
CA ASP A 179 13.78 -26.66 33.64
C ASP A 179 12.65 -25.77 33.07
N MET A 180 11.50 -26.41 32.84
CA MET A 180 10.22 -25.76 32.58
C MET A 180 9.61 -25.33 33.92
N GLY A 181 9.82 -24.07 34.32
CA GLY A 181 9.01 -23.43 35.37
C GLY A 181 7.53 -23.35 34.93
N PRO A 182 6.56 -23.41 35.87
CA PRO A 182 5.14 -23.48 35.51
C PRO A 182 4.70 -22.23 34.73
N PRO A 183 3.84 -22.36 33.70
CA PRO A 183 3.37 -21.22 32.95
C PRO A 183 2.53 -20.30 33.87
N PRO A 184 2.71 -18.96 33.84
CA PRO A 184 1.81 -18.06 34.52
C PRO A 184 0.43 -18.15 33.86
N ALA A 185 -0.60 -18.23 34.71
CA ALA A 185 -1.99 -18.30 34.29
C ALA A 185 -2.35 -17.14 33.35
N VAL A 186 -2.95 -17.48 32.22
CA VAL A 186 -3.50 -16.56 31.21
C VAL A 186 -4.44 -15.54 31.86
N ALA A 187 -4.03 -14.28 31.88
CA ALA A 187 -4.86 -13.12 32.17
C ALA A 187 -5.10 -12.33 30.87
N PRO A 188 -6.27 -11.68 30.71
CA PRO A 188 -6.68 -11.05 29.44
C PRO A 188 -5.71 -9.95 29.04
N VAL A 189 -5.46 -9.85 27.73
CA VAL A 189 -4.60 -8.88 27.05
C VAL A 189 -4.75 -7.48 27.67
N ALA A 190 -3.72 -7.08 28.41
CA ALA A 190 -3.48 -5.71 28.80
C ALA A 190 -2.24 -5.24 28.04
N MET A 191 -2.46 -4.36 27.08
CA MET A 191 -1.43 -3.66 26.34
C MET A 191 -0.50 -2.92 27.32
N ALA A 192 0.69 -3.48 27.55
CA ALA A 192 1.73 -2.82 28.32
C ALA A 192 2.33 -1.67 27.50
N PRO A 193 2.64 -0.52 28.13
CA PRO A 193 3.03 0.69 27.41
C PRO A 193 4.42 0.53 26.79
N ALA A 194 4.54 0.98 25.54
CA ALA A 194 5.82 1.13 24.85
C ALA A 194 6.72 2.15 25.58
N PRO A 195 8.05 1.95 25.60
CA PRO A 195 8.96 2.92 26.18
C PRO A 195 8.94 4.23 25.38
N ALA A 196 8.86 5.33 26.11
CA ALA A 196 8.84 6.68 25.58
C ALA A 196 10.14 7.06 24.87
N ALA A 197 9.95 7.84 23.80
CA ALA A 197 10.88 8.81 23.20
C ALA A 197 12.02 8.28 22.31
N ALA A 198 11.79 8.35 21.00
CA ALA A 198 12.64 9.13 20.10
C ALA A 198 11.75 9.74 19.01
N VAL A 199 11.42 11.02 19.17
CA VAL A 199 10.66 11.80 18.18
C VAL A 199 11.52 11.92 16.92
N MET A 200 11.31 11.03 15.96
CA MET A 200 11.79 11.19 14.59
C MET A 200 10.89 12.23 13.92
N ALA A 201 11.32 13.48 13.90
CA ALA A 201 10.69 14.51 13.08
C ALA A 201 10.89 14.14 11.61
N VAL A 202 9.86 13.62 10.97
CA VAL A 202 9.81 13.43 9.51
C VAL A 202 9.62 14.82 8.88
N PRO A 203 10.42 15.23 7.89
CA PRO A 203 10.25 16.53 7.25
C PRO A 203 8.88 16.61 6.55
N ALA A 204 8.19 17.74 6.73
CA ALA A 204 6.83 18.04 6.28
C ALA A 204 6.55 17.88 4.75
N VAL A 205 7.58 17.57 3.95
CA VAL A 205 7.45 17.36 2.50
C VAL A 205 6.70 16.08 2.16
N ALA A 206 6.76 15.03 3.00
CA ALA A 206 6.07 13.77 2.73
C ALA A 206 4.54 13.84 2.96
N VAL A 207 4.05 14.79 3.77
CA VAL A 207 2.61 14.99 4.03
C VAL A 207 1.96 15.88 2.96
N ALA A 208 2.74 16.74 2.31
CA ALA A 208 2.28 17.66 1.27
C ALA A 208 1.91 16.96 -0.06
N ALA A 209 2.34 15.70 -0.26
CA ALA A 209 2.01 14.93 -1.45
C ALA A 209 0.59 14.32 -1.42
N MET A 210 -0.12 14.38 -0.29
CA MET A 210 -1.46 13.81 -0.12
C MET A 210 -2.55 14.88 0.02
N ALA A 211 -2.35 16.02 -0.65
CA ALA A 211 -3.33 17.09 -0.75
C ALA A 211 -3.80 17.22 -2.21
N PRO A 212 -5.12 17.22 -2.49
CA PRO A 212 -5.61 17.46 -3.85
C PRO A 212 -5.23 18.89 -4.30
N PRO A 213 -4.90 19.10 -5.59
CA PRO A 213 -4.68 20.45 -6.10
C PRO A 213 -5.95 21.30 -5.91
N PRO A 214 -5.82 22.61 -5.59
CA PRO A 214 -6.99 23.48 -5.45
C PRO A 214 -7.79 23.52 -6.76
N PRO A 215 -9.13 23.62 -6.72
CA PRO A 215 -9.96 23.67 -7.90
C PRO A 215 -9.55 24.87 -8.75
N ALA A 216 -9.27 24.63 -10.03
CA ALA A 216 -8.95 25.66 -11.00
C ALA A 216 -10.06 26.72 -11.01
N ALA A 217 -9.78 27.86 -10.38
CA ALA A 217 -10.66 29.02 -10.41
C ALA A 217 -10.78 29.48 -11.87
N ALA A 218 -12.02 29.50 -12.35
CA ALA A 218 -12.42 30.09 -13.61
C ALA A 218 -11.86 31.52 -13.75
N ALA A 219 -10.90 31.70 -14.66
CA ALA A 219 -10.49 33.01 -15.12
C ALA A 219 -11.27 33.34 -16.41
N ALA A 220 -12.31 34.15 -16.24
CA ALA A 220 -12.97 34.84 -17.33
C ALA A 220 -12.15 36.06 -17.78
N ALA A 221 -12.31 36.38 -19.07
CA ALA A 221 -12.05 37.65 -19.76
C ALA A 221 -10.64 37.93 -20.32
N ALA A 222 -10.49 37.79 -21.64
CA ALA A 222 -10.13 38.88 -22.56
C ALA A 222 -10.31 38.38 -24.02
N GLY A 223 -11.26 38.95 -24.75
CA GLY A 223 -11.52 38.60 -26.15
C GLY A 223 -10.53 39.24 -27.14
N PRO A 224 -10.57 38.85 -28.42
CA PRO A 224 -10.02 39.67 -29.50
C PRO A 224 -11.13 40.31 -30.37
N PRO A 225 -10.89 41.49 -30.96
CA PRO A 225 -11.86 42.15 -31.81
C PRO A 225 -11.70 41.80 -33.31
N SER A 226 -12.85 41.90 -34.00
CA SER A 226 -13.02 42.36 -35.39
C SER A 226 -12.81 41.38 -36.56
N GLU A 227 -13.94 41.00 -37.18
CA GLU A 227 -14.08 40.79 -38.64
C GLU A 227 -13.84 42.12 -39.40
N PRO A 228 -13.57 42.10 -40.73
CA PRO A 228 -14.67 42.05 -41.70
C PRO A 228 -14.38 41.32 -43.04
N GLY A 229 -15.45 40.82 -43.68
CA GLY A 229 -15.64 40.96 -45.15
C GLY A 229 -15.49 39.70 -46.03
N THR A 230 -16.62 39.07 -46.35
CA THR A 230 -16.90 38.35 -47.62
C THR A 230 -17.05 39.32 -48.82
N PRO A 231 -17.22 38.92 -50.11
CA PRO A 231 -17.33 37.57 -50.72
C PRO A 231 -16.53 37.38 -52.04
N ALA A 232 -16.61 36.16 -52.62
CA ALA A 232 -16.97 35.86 -54.03
C ALA A 232 -16.03 34.89 -54.81
N GLU A 233 -16.68 34.18 -55.75
CA GLU A 233 -16.15 33.45 -56.93
C GLU A 233 -15.67 32.00 -56.66
N VAL A 234 -16.45 30.95 -56.94
CA VAL A 234 -16.97 30.37 -58.20
C VAL A 234 -15.91 29.81 -59.17
N GLU A 235 -16.18 28.57 -59.61
CA GLU A 235 -15.64 27.83 -60.76
C GLU A 235 -14.33 27.02 -60.61
N GLY A 236 -14.41 25.75 -61.02
CA GLY A 236 -13.28 24.82 -61.03
C GLY A 236 -13.66 23.34 -61.21
N GLU A 237 -14.44 23.06 -62.24
CA GLU A 237 -14.71 21.79 -62.92
C GLU A 237 -13.68 20.65 -62.70
N VAL A 238 -14.14 19.47 -62.23
CA VAL A 238 -13.44 18.19 -62.38
C VAL A 238 -14.34 17.18 -63.08
N VAL A 239 -14.35 17.22 -64.41
CA VAL A 239 -14.96 16.18 -65.24
C VAL A 239 -14.01 14.98 -65.33
N SER A 240 -14.62 13.82 -65.07
CA SER A 240 -14.03 12.49 -65.07
C SER A 240 -13.51 12.09 -66.46
N GLY A 241 -12.24 11.70 -66.51
CA GLY A 241 -11.67 10.96 -67.64
C GLY A 241 -12.00 9.48 -67.51
N ALA A 242 -12.91 9.02 -68.36
CA ALA A 242 -13.11 7.60 -68.67
C ALA A 242 -11.91 7.09 -69.49
N GLY A 243 -11.33 5.96 -69.10
CA GLY A 243 -10.18 5.38 -69.78
C GLY A 243 -10.04 3.89 -69.52
N ALA A 244 -10.51 3.13 -70.51
CA ALA A 244 -10.08 1.80 -70.94
C ALA A 244 -10.31 0.59 -70.01
N GLU A 245 -11.31 -0.16 -70.43
CA GLU A 245 -11.45 -1.61 -70.29
C GLU A 245 -10.15 -2.34 -70.68
N GLY A 246 -9.80 -3.37 -69.91
CA GLY A 246 -8.63 -4.22 -70.12
C GLY A 246 -8.83 -5.54 -69.39
N GLU A 247 -9.28 -6.51 -70.17
CA GLU A 247 -9.66 -7.89 -69.89
C GLU A 247 -8.49 -8.83 -69.50
N ALA A 248 -8.84 -10.03 -69.02
CA ALA A 248 -8.05 -11.26 -68.78
C ALA A 248 -7.44 -11.41 -67.36
N ALA A 249 -7.97 -12.29 -66.49
CA ALA A 249 -8.01 -13.77 -66.50
C ALA A 249 -6.80 -14.41 -65.79
N GLY A 250 -7.07 -15.42 -64.94
CA GLY A 250 -6.11 -16.23 -64.18
C GLY A 250 -6.59 -16.43 -62.75
N GLU A 251 -7.63 -17.25 -62.54
CA GLU A 251 -7.51 -18.67 -62.16
C GLU A 251 -6.78 -18.85 -60.82
N GLY A 252 -7.58 -19.18 -59.79
CA GLY A 252 -7.09 -19.95 -58.66
C GLY A 252 -7.10 -21.43 -59.03
N GLU A 253 -6.10 -22.17 -58.56
CA GLU A 253 -6.28 -23.59 -58.26
C GLU A 253 -5.29 -23.99 -57.16
N GLU A 254 -5.79 -24.88 -56.29
CA GLU A 254 -5.16 -25.51 -55.15
C GLU A 254 -3.82 -26.21 -55.44
N GLY A 255 -2.99 -26.29 -54.39
CA GLY A 255 -1.79 -27.11 -54.32
C GLY A 255 -1.02 -26.86 -53.03
#